data_AF-A0A917KPK8-F1
#
_entry.id   AF-A0A917KPK8-F1
#
_cell.length_a   1.000
_cell.length_b   1.000
_cell.length_c   1.000
_cell.angle_alpha   90.00
_cell.angle_beta   90.00
_cell.angle_gamma   90.00
#
_symmetry.space_group_name_H-M   'P 1'
#
loop_
_entity.id
_entity.type
_entity.pdbx_description
1 polymer ?
#
loop_
_entity_poly.entity_id
_entity_poly.type
_entity_poly.pdbx_seq_one_letter_code
_entity_poly.pdbx_strand_id
1 'polypeptide(L)'
;MSDDCFFAGSRLRTRYRLEGDGQPVVLIHGVGSDLEDLSLVAGALGPGFRILRLDLRGHGKSERVPGPYRLVHFTADIAELMDHVGFAQADVMGFSLGALVAQRFALDYPSRVRRLAVVSGVAGRTEAEREAVMKRLAALETNEPMSHAAASASRWFTDAFRESHPEIVENRLARIAANHKPSYAAAYRVLATSDLADDLHRITAPTLVMTGEFDQGSNPRMSQLMHDRIAGSELHILPGLRHSILLEAPDLVASHLRNFLSRPDAAPIGRRAAITAALFGLIAAPLRAQGTYPDRPIRLVVPFAPGGGTDIVARVIADAMTQSLGQPVVVENRGGAGTVIGTDYVAKASPDGYTLLYSGLGLTFQPGMTRSLPYDVIRDFAPISVTGRQPNILIVAPNSPIRDVQDLMHRARSEPGRLTFGTAGQGSGTHIASEMLWRTLQVEMLHVPYRGTAPALNDLLAGRLDVMFTTISSVASQVRAGAVKAIGVSGTQRSPLLLDVATVAEQGFPGYEYSNWAAIVAPARTPRPILDRVAAAVAQAMQTPIVRERLASEGVVGNPEGPDAAAELYRTEVARWTPLLREMRVEMN
;
A
#
# COMPACT_ATOMS: atom_id res chain seq x y z
N MET A 1 31.50 19.92 2.14
CA MET A 1 31.68 18.49 1.81
C MET A 1 32.58 17.91 2.87
N SER A 2 32.13 16.95 3.66
CA SER A 2 33.00 16.26 4.62
C SER A 2 33.97 15.36 3.83
N ASP A 3 35.26 15.44 4.16
CA ASP A 3 36.29 14.60 3.55
C ASP A 3 36.04 13.10 3.83
N ASP A 4 36.51 12.25 2.91
CA ASP A 4 36.47 10.80 3.07
C ASP A 4 37.39 10.36 4.22
N CYS A 5 36.84 9.69 5.23
CA CYS A 5 37.61 9.13 6.35
C CYS A 5 37.89 7.63 6.14
N PHE A 6 39.00 7.16 6.68
CA PHE A 6 39.36 5.74 6.68
C PHE A 6 39.72 5.29 8.09
N PHE A 7 39.12 4.19 8.52
CA PHE A 7 39.44 3.54 9.79
C PHE A 7 40.11 2.20 9.51
N ALA A 8 41.30 1.98 10.09
CA ALA A 8 41.98 0.69 10.03
C ALA A 8 41.48 -0.19 11.19
N GLY A 9 40.39 -0.93 10.96
CA GLY A 9 39.88 -1.90 11.92
C GLY A 9 40.79 -3.13 12.00
N SER A 10 40.48 -4.04 12.93
CA SER A 10 41.28 -5.24 13.19
C SER A 10 41.32 -6.21 12.00
N ARG A 11 40.31 -6.13 11.11
CA ARG A 11 40.11 -7.05 9.98
C ARG A 11 39.90 -6.37 8.63
N LEU A 12 39.65 -5.06 8.62
CA LEU A 12 39.25 -4.34 7.42
C LEU A 12 39.55 -2.85 7.57
N ARG A 13 40.24 -2.27 6.58
CA ARG A 13 40.25 -0.83 6.41
C ARG A 13 38.93 -0.35 5.80
N THR A 14 38.14 0.35 6.58
CA THR A 14 36.77 0.78 6.25
C THR A 14 36.74 2.26 5.87
N ARG A 15 36.14 2.59 4.72
CA ARG A 15 35.82 3.98 4.37
C ARG A 15 34.53 4.39 5.06
N TYR A 16 34.50 5.58 5.64
CA TYR A 16 33.34 6.13 6.31
C TYR A 16 33.24 7.65 6.18
N ARG A 17 32.08 8.18 6.53
CA ARG A 17 31.82 9.62 6.67
C ARG A 17 30.99 9.86 7.93
N LEU A 18 31.33 10.91 8.66
CA LEU A 18 30.66 11.30 9.89
C LEU A 18 30.24 12.77 9.79
N GLU A 19 28.95 13.04 9.90
CA GLU A 19 28.38 14.37 9.68
C GLU A 19 27.41 14.74 10.81
N GLY A 20 27.37 16.02 11.19
CA GLY A 20 26.51 16.53 12.28
C GLY A 20 27.09 16.30 13.68
N ASP A 21 26.34 16.73 14.70
CA ASP A 21 26.79 16.80 16.10
C ASP A 21 25.71 16.36 17.11
N GLY A 22 24.58 15.82 16.64
CA GLY A 22 23.46 15.41 17.48
C GLY A 22 23.43 13.91 17.84
N GLN A 23 22.23 13.35 17.87
CA GLN A 23 21.96 11.96 18.22
C GLN A 23 22.69 10.97 17.29
N PRO A 24 23.46 9.99 17.82
CA PRO A 24 24.17 9.01 17.01
C PRO A 24 23.24 8.17 16.13
N VAL A 25 23.48 8.17 14.81
CA VAL A 25 22.77 7.34 13.83
C VAL A 25 23.78 6.66 12.92
N VAL A 26 23.64 5.35 12.72
CA VAL A 26 24.43 4.56 11.77
C VAL A 26 23.54 4.20 10.58
N LEU A 27 23.94 4.58 9.37
CA LEU A 27 23.25 4.22 8.14
C LEU A 27 24.08 3.21 7.34
N ILE A 28 23.46 2.08 7.00
CA ILE A 28 24.13 0.93 6.38
C ILE A 28 23.52 0.67 5.00
N HIS A 29 24.33 0.76 3.95
CA HIS A 29 23.86 0.67 2.57
C HIS A 29 23.59 -0.78 2.12
N GLY A 30 22.97 -0.91 0.94
CA GLY A 30 22.58 -2.18 0.34
C GLY A 30 23.69 -2.91 -0.41
N VAL A 31 23.35 -4.08 -0.96
CA VAL A 31 24.27 -4.84 -1.81
C VAL A 31 24.48 -4.11 -3.15
N GLY A 32 25.71 -4.12 -3.66
CA GLY A 32 26.12 -3.40 -4.86
C GLY A 32 26.12 -1.88 -4.71
N SER A 33 26.00 -1.37 -3.49
CA SER A 33 25.95 0.06 -3.14
C SER A 33 27.22 0.50 -2.44
N ASP A 34 27.28 1.77 -2.03
CA ASP A 34 28.32 2.38 -1.22
C ASP A 34 27.70 3.47 -0.34
N LEU A 35 28.52 4.11 0.50
CA LEU A 35 28.06 5.15 1.43
C LEU A 35 27.43 6.37 0.75
N GLU A 36 27.65 6.58 -0.56
CA GLU A 36 27.13 7.74 -1.28
C GLU A 36 25.64 7.58 -1.63
N ASP A 37 25.15 6.36 -1.79
CA ASP A 37 23.72 6.10 -2.02
C ASP A 37 22.84 6.44 -0.80
N LEU A 38 23.47 6.67 0.36
CA LEU A 38 22.81 7.13 1.58
C LEU A 38 22.82 8.67 1.72
N SER A 39 23.51 9.39 0.83
CA SER A 39 23.71 10.84 0.94
C SER A 39 22.41 11.63 0.93
N LEU A 40 21.45 11.26 0.07
CA LEU A 40 20.17 11.97 -0.04
C LEU A 40 19.35 11.85 1.25
N VAL A 41 19.24 10.64 1.79
CA VAL A 41 18.52 10.40 3.05
C VAL A 41 19.26 11.03 4.23
N ALA A 42 20.58 10.96 4.28
CA ALA A 42 21.37 11.60 5.34
C ALA A 42 21.20 13.13 5.34
N GLY A 43 21.23 13.76 4.16
CA GLY A 43 20.97 15.20 4.03
C GLY A 43 19.54 15.56 4.41
N ALA A 44 18.57 14.74 3.99
CA ALA A 44 17.16 14.95 4.27
C ALA A 44 16.78 14.67 5.74
N LEU A 45 17.56 13.94 6.54
CA LEU A 45 17.27 13.74 7.97
C LEU A 45 17.26 15.06 8.76
N GLY A 46 18.02 16.07 8.29
CA GLY A 46 18.05 17.40 8.89
C GLY A 46 18.95 17.50 10.15
N PRO A 47 18.95 18.66 10.83
CA PRO A 47 19.77 18.89 12.00
C PRO A 47 19.29 18.06 13.20
N GLY A 48 20.20 17.71 14.12
CA GLY A 48 19.89 16.96 15.35
C GLY A 48 20.41 15.52 15.37
N PHE A 49 21.02 15.05 14.29
CA PHE A 49 21.67 13.74 14.22
C PHE A 49 23.18 13.88 13.96
N ARG A 50 23.96 12.96 14.52
CA ARG A 50 25.36 12.71 14.18
C ARG A 50 25.40 11.40 13.40
N ILE A 51 25.51 11.51 12.08
CA ILE A 51 25.25 10.43 11.13
C ILE A 51 26.57 9.80 10.69
N LEU A 52 26.73 8.51 10.99
CA LEU A 52 27.81 7.65 10.50
C LEU A 52 27.33 6.87 9.27
N ARG A 53 28.02 7.05 8.15
CA ARG A 53 27.85 6.24 6.93
C ARG A 53 29.15 5.51 6.63
N LEU A 54 29.08 4.27 6.19
CA LEU A 54 30.26 3.45 5.91
C LEU A 54 30.10 2.61 4.64
N ASP A 55 31.21 2.31 3.98
CA ASP A 55 31.28 1.31 2.93
C ASP A 55 31.39 -0.07 3.57
N LEU A 56 30.37 -0.92 3.38
CA LEU A 56 30.40 -2.31 3.82
C LEU A 56 31.55 -3.09 3.18
N ARG A 57 32.02 -4.14 3.85
CA ARG A 57 32.99 -5.08 3.25
C ARG A 57 32.50 -5.56 1.87
N GLY A 58 33.43 -5.53 0.92
CA GLY A 58 33.19 -5.88 -0.48
C GLY A 58 32.47 -4.83 -1.32
N HIS A 59 32.35 -3.60 -0.82
CA HIS A 59 31.71 -2.49 -1.51
C HIS A 59 32.54 -1.20 -1.44
N GLY A 60 32.21 -0.27 -2.35
CA GLY A 60 32.77 1.07 -2.36
C GLY A 60 34.30 1.09 -2.41
N LYS A 61 34.91 1.95 -1.60
CA LYS A 61 36.36 2.13 -1.50
C LYS A 61 36.96 1.53 -0.23
N SER A 62 36.19 0.78 0.56
CA SER A 62 36.74 -0.05 1.64
C SER A 62 37.70 -1.10 1.08
N GLU A 63 38.58 -1.62 1.93
CA GLU A 63 39.57 -2.62 1.53
C GLU A 63 38.93 -3.84 0.87
N ARG A 64 39.56 -4.28 -0.23
CA ARG A 64 39.06 -5.35 -1.10
C ARG A 64 39.52 -6.71 -0.58
N VAL A 65 38.84 -7.21 0.44
CA VAL A 65 39.08 -8.55 0.96
C VAL A 65 38.30 -9.56 0.09
N PRO A 66 38.92 -10.59 -0.50
CA PRO A 66 38.16 -11.70 -1.08
C PRO A 66 37.61 -12.58 0.07
N GLY A 67 36.37 -13.04 -0.04
CA GLY A 67 35.67 -13.79 1.03
C GLY A 67 36.34 -15.13 1.44
N PRO A 68 35.69 -15.94 2.29
CA PRO A 68 34.25 -15.94 2.56
C PRO A 68 33.80 -14.92 3.61
N TYR A 69 32.59 -14.40 3.43
CA TYR A 69 31.95 -13.50 4.40
C TYR A 69 30.84 -14.22 5.16
N ARG A 70 30.57 -13.73 6.37
CA ARG A 70 29.43 -14.11 7.22
C ARG A 70 28.85 -12.84 7.82
N LEU A 71 27.57 -12.85 8.20
CA LEU A 71 26.91 -11.68 8.80
C LEU A 71 27.71 -11.11 10.00
N VAL A 72 28.26 -11.98 10.85
CA VAL A 72 29.08 -11.59 12.01
C VAL A 72 30.32 -10.77 11.64
N HIS A 73 30.83 -10.90 10.42
CA HIS A 73 31.97 -10.09 9.98
C HIS A 73 31.54 -8.63 9.71
N PHE A 74 30.35 -8.41 9.14
CA PHE A 74 29.82 -7.07 8.91
C PHE A 74 29.48 -6.38 10.24
N THR A 75 28.88 -7.11 11.19
CA THR A 75 28.51 -6.54 12.49
C THR A 75 29.74 -6.21 13.35
N ALA A 76 30.82 -7.02 13.26
CA ALA A 76 32.10 -6.70 13.90
C ALA A 76 32.74 -5.42 13.32
N ASP A 77 32.75 -5.23 11.99
CA ASP A 77 33.30 -4.02 11.37
C ASP A 77 32.56 -2.76 11.84
N ILE A 78 31.22 -2.82 11.87
CA ILE A 78 30.37 -1.72 12.37
C ILE A 78 30.65 -1.46 13.85
N ALA A 79 30.80 -2.52 14.64
CA ALA A 79 31.07 -2.39 16.07
C ALA A 79 32.39 -1.64 16.33
N GLU A 80 33.47 -2.04 15.68
CA GLU A 80 34.78 -1.38 15.82
C GLU A 80 34.74 0.08 15.31
N LEU A 81 34.03 0.33 14.21
CA LEU A 81 33.90 1.68 13.69
C LEU A 81 33.08 2.59 14.62
N MET A 82 32.01 2.07 15.22
CA MET A 82 31.26 2.78 16.24
C MET A 82 32.14 3.14 17.44
N ASP A 83 32.97 2.22 17.92
CA ASP A 83 33.91 2.48 19.01
C ASP A 83 34.92 3.57 18.62
N HIS A 84 35.43 3.53 17.38
CA HIS A 84 36.36 4.54 16.84
C HIS A 84 35.75 5.96 16.80
N VAL A 85 34.47 6.10 16.42
CA VAL A 85 33.81 7.42 16.35
C VAL A 85 33.14 7.85 17.66
N GLY A 86 33.25 7.03 18.72
CA GLY A 86 32.73 7.30 20.06
C GLY A 86 31.23 7.02 20.21
N PHE A 87 30.65 6.12 19.43
CA PHE A 87 29.24 5.72 19.51
C PHE A 87 29.09 4.49 20.42
N ALA A 88 28.88 4.71 21.73
CA ALA A 88 28.59 3.62 22.65
C ALA A 88 27.23 2.95 22.38
N GLN A 89 26.26 3.73 21.90
CA GLN A 89 24.94 3.31 21.46
C GLN A 89 24.48 4.24 20.33
N ALA A 90 23.74 3.72 19.35
CA ALA A 90 23.21 4.52 18.25
C ALA A 90 21.86 4.00 17.76
N ASP A 91 21.14 4.84 17.01
CA ASP A 91 20.12 4.34 16.10
C ASP A 91 20.78 3.69 14.90
N VAL A 92 20.23 2.58 14.42
CA VAL A 92 20.80 1.83 13.31
C VAL A 92 19.75 1.68 12.23
N MET A 93 20.04 2.20 11.04
CA MET A 93 19.24 1.99 9.83
C MET A 93 20.03 1.16 8.84
N GLY A 94 19.39 0.14 8.30
CA GLY A 94 19.97 -0.65 7.23
C GLY A 94 19.05 -0.73 6.02
N PHE A 95 19.64 -0.74 4.82
CA PHE A 95 18.95 -0.91 3.56
C PHE A 95 19.36 -2.21 2.84
N SER A 96 18.43 -3.04 2.36
CA SER A 96 18.75 -4.28 1.61
C SER A 96 19.69 -5.21 2.40
N LEU A 97 20.87 -5.57 1.91
CA LEU A 97 21.89 -6.28 2.70
C LEU A 97 22.22 -5.56 4.01
N GLY A 98 22.31 -4.22 4.00
CA GLY A 98 22.50 -3.42 5.20
C GLY A 98 21.37 -3.61 6.21
N ALA A 99 20.14 -3.84 5.77
CA ALA A 99 19.00 -4.12 6.65
C ALA A 99 19.16 -5.47 7.36
N LEU A 100 19.63 -6.49 6.63
CA LEU A 100 19.95 -7.80 7.20
C LEU A 100 21.13 -7.73 8.18
N VAL A 101 22.15 -6.91 7.86
CA VAL A 101 23.26 -6.63 8.77
C VAL A 101 22.78 -5.89 10.01
N ALA A 102 21.88 -4.91 9.89
CA ALA A 102 21.31 -4.16 11.01
C ALA A 102 20.48 -5.07 11.93
N GLN A 103 19.66 -5.96 11.37
CA GLN A 103 18.95 -6.99 12.14
C GLN A 103 19.94 -7.86 12.92
N ARG A 104 20.99 -8.37 12.26
CA ARG A 104 22.03 -9.14 12.94
C ARG A 104 22.73 -8.32 14.02
N PHE A 105 23.03 -7.06 13.76
CA PHE A 105 23.70 -6.18 14.72
C PHE A 105 22.85 -5.97 15.98
N ALA A 106 21.53 -5.80 15.83
CA ALA A 106 20.61 -5.73 16.96
C ALA A 106 20.53 -7.04 17.77
N LEU A 107 20.74 -8.19 17.13
CA LEU A 107 20.79 -9.51 17.79
C LEU A 107 22.12 -9.76 18.52
N ASP A 108 23.24 -9.39 17.89
CA ASP A 108 24.59 -9.60 18.43
C ASP A 108 24.94 -8.56 19.51
N TYR A 109 24.47 -7.31 19.36
CA TYR A 109 24.82 -6.15 20.19
C TYR A 109 23.57 -5.37 20.66
N PRO A 110 22.61 -5.99 21.36
CA PRO A 110 21.32 -5.37 21.68
C PRO A 110 21.45 -4.09 22.52
N SER A 111 22.45 -3.99 23.41
CA SER A 111 22.69 -2.78 24.21
C SER A 111 23.21 -1.59 23.39
N ARG A 112 23.75 -1.84 22.18
CA ARG A 112 24.35 -0.81 21.32
C ARG A 112 23.36 -0.26 20.29
N VAL A 113 22.15 -0.83 20.21
CA VAL A 113 21.07 -0.38 19.33
C VAL A 113 19.98 0.28 20.15
N ARG A 114 19.84 1.59 20.00
CA ARG A 114 18.78 2.37 20.65
C ARG A 114 17.44 2.20 19.92
N ARG A 115 17.46 2.34 18.59
CA ARG A 115 16.35 2.07 17.69
C ARG A 115 16.87 1.42 16.40
N LEU A 116 16.05 0.56 15.81
CA LEU A 116 16.37 -0.15 14.58
C LEU A 116 15.43 0.31 13.45
N ALA A 117 15.97 0.60 12.27
CA ALA A 117 15.19 0.81 11.06
C ALA A 117 15.63 -0.20 9.99
N VAL A 118 14.71 -1.08 9.60
CA VAL A 118 14.90 -2.12 8.59
C VAL A 118 14.22 -1.67 7.31
N VAL A 119 15.00 -1.20 6.34
CA VAL A 119 14.48 -0.60 5.10
C VAL A 119 14.77 -1.51 3.91
N SER A 120 13.74 -1.90 3.17
CA SER A 120 13.80 -2.92 2.11
C SER A 120 14.67 -4.11 2.54
N GLY A 121 14.37 -4.68 3.71
CA GLY A 121 15.07 -5.82 4.27
C GLY A 121 14.47 -7.17 3.85
N VAL A 122 15.24 -8.24 4.08
CA VAL A 122 14.85 -9.61 3.72
C VAL A 122 14.72 -10.47 4.96
N ALA A 123 13.66 -11.26 5.03
CA ALA A 123 13.46 -12.30 6.03
C ALA A 123 12.39 -13.29 5.56
N GLY A 124 12.55 -14.57 5.86
CA GLY A 124 11.57 -15.62 5.59
C GLY A 124 11.31 -15.78 4.10
N ARG A 125 12.35 -15.98 3.29
CA ARG A 125 12.20 -16.18 1.84
C ARG A 125 11.43 -17.47 1.55
N THR A 126 10.53 -17.45 0.58
CA THR A 126 9.93 -18.67 0.02
C THR A 126 10.95 -19.43 -0.80
N GLU A 127 10.66 -20.69 -1.13
CA GLU A 127 11.59 -21.50 -1.93
C GLU A 127 11.85 -20.89 -3.32
N ALA A 128 10.79 -20.43 -4.00
CA ALA A 128 10.91 -19.75 -5.29
C ALA A 128 11.75 -18.46 -5.19
N GLU A 129 11.62 -17.70 -4.09
CA GLU A 129 12.45 -16.51 -3.87
C GLU A 129 13.92 -16.86 -3.61
N ARG A 130 14.19 -17.95 -2.86
CA ARG A 130 15.55 -18.46 -2.64
C ARG A 130 16.19 -18.91 -3.94
N GLU A 131 15.50 -19.72 -4.73
CA GLU A 131 15.96 -20.17 -6.05
C GLU A 131 16.29 -18.98 -6.95
N ALA A 132 15.41 -17.96 -6.99
CA ALA A 132 15.62 -16.78 -7.80
C ALA A 132 16.86 -15.98 -7.36
N VAL A 133 17.11 -15.84 -6.06
CA VAL A 133 18.30 -15.13 -5.56
C VAL A 133 19.58 -15.96 -5.77
N MET A 134 19.51 -17.27 -5.60
CA MET A 134 20.65 -18.18 -5.87
C MET A 134 21.03 -18.21 -7.34
N LYS A 135 20.06 -18.17 -8.26
CA LYS A 135 20.32 -18.04 -9.71
C LYS A 135 21.10 -16.76 -10.03
N ARG A 136 20.78 -15.64 -9.36
CA ARG A 136 21.49 -14.37 -9.54
C ARG A 136 22.90 -14.43 -8.98
N LEU A 137 23.09 -15.09 -7.82
CA LEU A 137 24.42 -15.33 -7.27
C LEU A 137 25.29 -16.14 -8.25
N ALA A 138 24.77 -17.22 -8.82
CA ALA A 138 25.50 -18.03 -9.79
C ALA A 138 25.95 -17.22 -11.02
N ALA A 139 25.06 -16.39 -11.58
CA ALA A 139 25.40 -15.49 -12.69
C ALA A 139 26.48 -14.45 -12.32
N LEU A 140 26.49 -13.95 -11.08
CA LEU A 140 27.53 -13.03 -10.60
C LEU A 140 28.89 -13.74 -10.47
N GLU A 141 28.90 -15.01 -10.10
CA GLU A 141 30.12 -15.81 -9.93
C GLU A 141 30.73 -16.26 -11.28
N THR A 142 29.92 -16.54 -12.29
CA THR A 142 30.36 -16.96 -13.63
C THR A 142 30.74 -15.79 -14.54
N ASN A 143 30.55 -14.55 -14.09
CA ASN A 143 30.94 -13.33 -14.80
C ASN A 143 30.28 -13.20 -16.19
N GLU A 144 29.10 -13.80 -16.37
CA GLU A 144 28.29 -13.63 -17.58
C GLU A 144 27.98 -12.13 -17.77
N PRO A 145 28.05 -11.60 -19.02
CA PRO A 145 27.75 -10.20 -19.29
C PRO A 145 26.35 -9.88 -18.75
N MET A 146 26.23 -8.78 -18.00
CA MET A 146 24.97 -8.37 -17.38
C MET A 146 23.90 -8.04 -18.45
N SER A 147 23.25 -9.06 -19.00
CA SER A 147 21.92 -8.94 -19.63
C SER A 147 20.86 -8.48 -18.61
N HIS A 148 21.25 -8.36 -17.33
CA HIS A 148 20.44 -8.02 -16.18
C HIS A 148 20.46 -6.54 -15.77
N ALA A 149 21.26 -5.65 -16.37
CA ALA A 149 21.27 -4.24 -15.96
C ALA A 149 19.90 -3.56 -16.19
N ALA A 150 19.33 -3.74 -17.39
CA ALA A 150 17.99 -3.24 -17.73
C ALA A 150 16.88 -3.93 -16.91
N ALA A 151 16.98 -5.23 -16.71
CA ALA A 151 16.02 -6.00 -15.89
C ALA A 151 16.13 -5.67 -14.38
N SER A 152 17.30 -5.25 -13.91
CA SER A 152 17.48 -4.80 -12.52
C SER A 152 17.02 -3.37 -12.34
N ALA A 153 17.26 -2.50 -13.32
CA ALA A 153 16.74 -1.13 -13.33
C ALA A 153 15.21 -1.11 -13.29
N SER A 154 14.52 -1.90 -14.13
CA SER A 154 13.06 -2.02 -14.08
C SER A 154 12.57 -2.61 -12.75
N ARG A 155 13.30 -3.56 -12.16
CA ARG A 155 12.90 -4.13 -10.87
C ARG A 155 13.11 -3.18 -9.69
N TRP A 156 14.13 -2.33 -9.76
CA TRP A 156 14.53 -1.48 -8.64
C TRP A 156 13.88 -0.11 -8.67
N PHE A 157 13.66 0.47 -9.85
CA PHE A 157 13.14 1.83 -10.01
C PHE A 157 11.77 1.82 -10.67
N THR A 158 10.89 2.72 -10.25
CA THR A 158 9.61 2.95 -10.93
C THR A 158 9.82 3.43 -12.36
N ASP A 159 8.84 3.17 -13.22
CA ASP A 159 8.96 3.53 -14.63
C ASP A 159 9.04 5.05 -14.80
N ALA A 160 8.20 5.79 -14.07
CA ALA A 160 8.23 7.26 -14.02
C ALA A 160 9.58 7.82 -13.53
N PHE A 161 10.20 7.21 -12.52
CA PHE A 161 11.50 7.69 -12.03
C PHE A 161 12.62 7.46 -13.05
N ARG A 162 12.63 6.30 -13.72
CA ARG A 162 13.62 6.04 -14.77
C ARG A 162 13.51 6.99 -15.96
N GLU A 163 12.29 7.38 -16.31
CA GLU A 163 12.02 8.33 -17.39
C GLU A 163 12.41 9.76 -17.02
N SER A 164 12.17 10.16 -15.77
CA SER A 164 12.42 11.53 -15.30
C SER A 164 13.85 11.77 -14.78
N HIS A 165 14.54 10.72 -14.32
CA HIS A 165 15.89 10.81 -13.75
C HIS A 165 16.82 9.70 -14.29
N PRO A 166 16.95 9.56 -15.62
CA PRO A 166 17.78 8.51 -16.23
C PRO A 166 19.24 8.57 -15.76
N GLU A 167 19.77 9.75 -15.51
CA GLU A 167 21.14 9.98 -15.04
C GLU A 167 21.38 9.40 -13.63
N ILE A 168 20.40 9.46 -12.73
CA ILE A 168 20.52 8.85 -11.40
C ILE A 168 20.57 7.33 -11.52
N VAL A 169 19.74 6.76 -12.39
CA VAL A 169 19.67 5.32 -12.63
C VAL A 169 20.96 4.82 -13.30
N GLU A 170 21.45 5.53 -14.32
CA GLU A 170 22.72 5.22 -14.99
C GLU A 170 23.90 5.27 -14.01
N ASN A 171 23.98 6.33 -13.20
CA ASN A 171 25.02 6.46 -12.19
C ASN A 171 24.98 5.32 -11.16
N ARG A 172 23.78 4.89 -10.75
CA ARG A 172 23.61 3.74 -9.86
C ARG A 172 24.11 2.44 -10.50
N LEU A 173 23.76 2.20 -11.77
CA LEU A 173 24.23 1.03 -12.51
C LEU A 173 25.75 1.04 -12.73
N ALA A 174 26.33 2.21 -13.01
CA ALA A 174 27.77 2.38 -13.15
C ALA A 174 28.51 2.09 -11.84
N ARG A 175 27.99 2.55 -10.68
CA ARG A 175 28.55 2.20 -9.36
C ARG A 175 28.51 0.70 -9.09
N ILE A 176 27.41 0.03 -9.45
CA ILE A 176 27.31 -1.43 -9.33
C ILE A 176 28.39 -2.12 -10.16
N ALA A 177 28.55 -1.69 -11.42
CA ALA A 177 29.55 -2.26 -12.34
C ALA A 177 31.00 -2.00 -11.89
N ALA A 178 31.24 -0.90 -11.17
CA ALA A 178 32.55 -0.54 -10.64
C ALA A 178 32.97 -1.35 -9.39
N ASN A 179 32.06 -2.10 -8.77
CA ASN A 179 32.39 -2.92 -7.61
C ASN A 179 33.44 -3.98 -7.94
N HIS A 180 34.32 -4.26 -6.97
CA HIS A 180 35.28 -5.34 -7.08
C HIS A 180 34.55 -6.70 -7.05
N LYS A 181 34.41 -7.32 -8.24
CA LYS A 181 33.52 -8.47 -8.47
C LYS A 181 33.65 -9.62 -7.44
N PRO A 182 34.87 -10.12 -7.09
CA PRO A 182 34.98 -11.20 -6.11
C PRO A 182 34.45 -10.83 -4.73
N SER A 183 34.72 -9.60 -4.28
CA SER A 183 34.27 -9.13 -2.97
C SER A 183 32.78 -8.80 -2.97
N TYR A 184 32.25 -8.27 -4.07
CA TYR A 184 30.82 -8.05 -4.28
C TYR A 184 30.04 -9.36 -4.28
N ALA A 185 30.50 -10.38 -5.02
CA ALA A 185 29.89 -11.70 -5.04
C ALA A 185 29.90 -12.35 -3.65
N ALA A 186 31.00 -12.19 -2.89
CA ALA A 186 31.07 -12.68 -1.51
C ALA A 186 30.05 -12.01 -0.58
N ALA A 187 29.77 -10.71 -0.75
CA ALA A 187 28.75 -10.02 0.02
C ALA A 187 27.32 -10.37 -0.44
N TYR A 188 27.10 -10.51 -1.76
CA TYR A 188 25.84 -10.99 -2.31
C TYR A 188 25.50 -12.38 -1.82
N ARG A 189 26.50 -13.27 -1.70
CA ARG A 189 26.30 -14.61 -1.12
C ARG A 189 25.72 -14.54 0.28
N VAL A 190 26.18 -13.61 1.13
CA VAL A 190 25.61 -13.43 2.48
C VAL A 190 24.16 -12.99 2.42
N LEU A 191 23.80 -12.04 1.55
CA LEU A 191 22.41 -11.65 1.32
C LEU A 191 21.56 -12.84 0.86
N ALA A 192 22.10 -13.67 -0.03
CA ALA A 192 21.41 -14.78 -0.67
C ALA A 192 21.13 -15.94 0.28
N THR A 193 22.10 -16.32 1.10
CA THR A 193 22.05 -17.54 1.91
C THR A 193 21.62 -17.32 3.36
N SER A 194 21.59 -16.08 3.83
CA SER A 194 21.21 -15.77 5.21
C SER A 194 19.72 -15.48 5.32
N ASP A 195 19.10 -15.97 6.39
CA ASP A 195 17.73 -15.69 6.79
C ASP A 195 17.69 -15.61 8.32
N LEU A 196 17.11 -14.54 8.87
CA LEU A 196 17.03 -14.30 10.31
C LEU A 196 15.61 -14.41 10.86
N ALA A 197 14.63 -14.82 10.04
CA ALA A 197 13.21 -14.83 10.39
C ALA A 197 12.90 -15.44 11.77
N ASP A 198 13.55 -16.56 12.09
CA ASP A 198 13.32 -17.28 13.34
C ASP A 198 13.93 -16.57 14.55
N ASP A 199 14.95 -15.74 14.37
CA ASP A 199 15.62 -15.01 15.44
C ASP A 199 15.03 -13.62 15.71
N LEU A 200 14.21 -13.06 14.79
CA LEU A 200 13.74 -11.68 14.87
C LEU A 200 12.96 -11.34 16.15
N HIS A 201 12.29 -12.33 16.74
CA HIS A 201 11.58 -12.17 18.02
C HIS A 201 12.48 -11.80 19.21
N ARG A 202 13.81 -11.94 19.05
CA ARG A 202 14.80 -11.58 20.07
C ARG A 202 15.23 -10.12 19.97
N ILE A 203 14.84 -9.38 18.92
CA ILE A 203 15.13 -7.95 18.79
C ILE A 203 14.22 -7.19 19.77
N THR A 204 14.83 -6.52 20.74
CA THR A 204 14.12 -5.74 21.77
C THR A 204 14.12 -4.24 21.51
N ALA A 205 14.98 -3.76 20.61
CA ALA A 205 15.01 -2.34 20.25
C ALA A 205 13.70 -1.97 19.53
N PRO A 206 13.09 -0.80 19.82
CA PRO A 206 12.02 -0.26 19.00
C PRO A 206 12.43 -0.30 17.54
N THR A 207 11.56 -0.82 16.68
CA THR A 207 11.91 -1.11 15.29
C THR A 207 10.92 -0.48 14.31
N LEU A 208 11.42 0.19 13.27
CA LEU A 208 10.67 0.57 12.09
C LEU A 208 11.03 -0.38 10.94
N VAL A 209 10.04 -1.00 10.32
CA VAL A 209 10.18 -1.78 9.09
C VAL A 209 9.57 -0.98 7.95
N MET A 210 10.28 -0.84 6.84
CA MET A 210 9.83 -0.03 5.71
C MET A 210 10.23 -0.67 4.37
N THR A 211 9.34 -0.69 3.38
CA THR A 211 9.69 -1.10 2.01
C THR A 211 8.74 -0.46 0.98
N GLY A 212 9.08 -0.51 -0.31
CA GLY A 212 8.18 -0.10 -1.39
C GLY A 212 7.08 -1.14 -1.65
N GLU A 213 5.88 -0.69 -2.00
CA GLU A 213 4.72 -1.53 -2.35
C GLU A 213 5.03 -2.56 -3.44
N PHE A 214 5.82 -2.16 -4.43
CA PHE A 214 6.18 -2.99 -5.58
C PHE A 214 7.64 -3.47 -5.53
N ASP A 215 8.27 -3.44 -4.35
CA ASP A 215 9.58 -4.05 -4.16
C ASP A 215 9.47 -5.57 -4.39
N GLN A 216 10.14 -6.09 -5.41
CA GLN A 216 10.13 -7.53 -5.71
C GLN A 216 11.21 -8.31 -4.95
N GLY A 217 12.27 -7.65 -4.49
CA GLY A 217 13.41 -8.29 -3.83
C GLY A 217 13.26 -8.36 -2.32
N SER A 218 12.77 -7.29 -1.73
CA SER A 218 12.55 -7.11 -0.29
C SER A 218 11.09 -6.72 -0.06
N ASN A 219 10.21 -7.64 -0.47
CA ASN A 219 8.81 -7.36 -0.74
C ASN A 219 7.96 -7.13 0.53
N PRO A 220 6.73 -6.59 0.38
CA PRO A 220 5.85 -6.34 1.52
C PRO A 220 5.57 -7.56 2.41
N ARG A 221 5.56 -8.78 1.85
CA ARG A 221 5.40 -10.02 2.63
C ARG A 221 6.57 -10.23 3.59
N MET A 222 7.81 -10.03 3.15
CA MET A 222 8.99 -10.11 4.02
C MET A 222 8.93 -9.03 5.11
N SER A 223 8.54 -7.81 4.75
CA SER A 223 8.37 -6.72 5.72
C SER A 223 7.27 -6.98 6.74
N GLN A 224 6.14 -7.55 6.31
CA GLN A 224 5.08 -7.99 7.20
C GLN A 224 5.58 -9.08 8.15
N LEU A 225 6.32 -10.08 7.65
CA LEU A 225 6.91 -11.11 8.50
C LEU A 225 7.88 -10.52 9.54
N MET A 226 8.72 -9.55 9.16
CA MET A 226 9.60 -8.87 10.10
C MET A 226 8.78 -8.12 11.16
N HIS A 227 7.72 -7.43 10.75
CA HIS A 227 6.84 -6.71 11.65
C HIS A 227 6.13 -7.64 12.65
N ASP A 228 5.58 -8.75 12.18
CA ASP A 228 4.89 -9.75 13.00
C ASP A 228 5.84 -10.42 14.01
N ARG A 229 7.12 -10.57 13.64
CA ARG A 229 8.12 -11.23 14.50
C ARG A 229 8.79 -10.27 15.48
N ILE A 230 8.93 -8.99 15.16
CA ILE A 230 9.57 -8.00 16.03
C ILE A 230 8.49 -7.29 16.84
N ALA A 231 8.41 -7.61 18.14
CA ALA A 231 7.36 -7.12 19.02
C ALA A 231 7.34 -5.58 19.07
N GLY A 232 6.16 -5.00 18.82
CA GLY A 232 5.94 -3.56 18.89
C GLY A 232 6.65 -2.75 17.80
N SER A 233 7.08 -3.39 16.72
CA SER A 233 7.62 -2.70 15.55
C SER A 233 6.55 -1.90 14.81
N GLU A 234 6.95 -0.92 14.00
CA GLU A 234 6.10 -0.18 13.05
C GLU A 234 6.34 -0.69 11.63
N LEU A 235 5.32 -0.70 10.77
CA LEU A 235 5.43 -1.14 9.39
C LEU A 235 4.92 -0.08 8.42
N HIS A 236 5.80 0.39 7.53
CA HIS A 236 5.46 1.33 6.46
C HIS A 236 5.69 0.69 5.09
N ILE A 237 4.61 0.45 4.35
CA ILE A 237 4.67 0.06 2.93
C ILE A 237 4.45 1.32 2.10
N LEU A 238 5.49 1.77 1.38
CA LEU A 238 5.47 3.03 0.65
C LEU A 238 4.78 2.85 -0.72
N PRO A 239 3.62 3.49 -0.97
CA PRO A 239 2.82 3.25 -2.16
C PRO A 239 3.53 3.63 -3.44
N GLY A 240 3.32 2.85 -4.50
CA GLY A 240 3.88 3.15 -5.83
C GLY A 240 5.38 2.92 -5.99
N LEU A 241 6.14 2.79 -4.90
CA LEU A 241 7.59 2.67 -4.94
C LEU A 241 8.06 1.22 -5.09
N ARG A 242 9.25 1.05 -5.69
CA ARG A 242 9.94 -0.23 -5.85
C ARG A 242 11.09 -0.36 -4.82
N HIS A 243 12.20 -0.99 -5.17
CA HIS A 243 13.30 -1.26 -4.24
C HIS A 243 14.14 -0.01 -3.92
N SER A 244 14.32 0.90 -4.88
CA SER A 244 15.24 2.05 -4.79
C SER A 244 14.69 3.24 -4.00
N ILE A 245 13.91 3.00 -2.95
CA ILE A 245 13.21 4.06 -2.20
C ILE A 245 14.12 5.15 -1.62
N LEU A 246 15.39 4.83 -1.34
CA LEU A 246 16.37 5.82 -0.86
C LEU A 246 16.79 6.84 -1.94
N LEU A 247 16.64 6.47 -3.21
CA LEU A 247 16.97 7.32 -4.36
C LEU A 247 15.71 7.94 -4.96
N GLU A 248 14.60 7.18 -5.00
CA GLU A 248 13.34 7.63 -5.60
C GLU A 248 12.55 8.57 -4.68
N ALA A 249 12.62 8.37 -3.37
CA ALA A 249 11.83 9.14 -2.41
C ALA A 249 12.64 9.44 -1.12
N PRO A 250 13.82 10.07 -1.23
CA PRO A 250 14.70 10.31 -0.08
C PRO A 250 14.04 11.13 1.03
N ASP A 251 13.25 12.15 0.68
CA ASP A 251 12.56 13.00 1.66
C ASP A 251 11.45 12.25 2.40
N LEU A 252 10.71 11.39 1.70
CA LEU A 252 9.67 10.56 2.31
C LEU A 252 10.29 9.57 3.30
N VAL A 253 11.35 8.88 2.88
CA VAL A 253 12.10 7.95 3.73
C VAL A 253 12.68 8.68 4.94
N ALA A 254 13.33 9.83 4.73
CA ALA A 254 13.91 10.63 5.80
C ALA A 254 12.84 11.16 6.77
N SER A 255 11.66 11.53 6.29
CA SER A 255 10.53 11.97 7.13
C SER A 255 10.09 10.84 8.08
N HIS A 256 9.85 9.63 7.56
CA HIS A 256 9.50 8.48 8.39
C HIS A 256 10.60 8.13 9.40
N LEU A 257 11.86 8.12 8.97
CA LEU A 257 13.00 7.89 9.85
C LEU A 257 13.07 8.97 10.94
N ARG A 258 13.02 10.26 10.60
CA ARG A 258 13.09 11.36 11.57
C ARG A 258 11.98 11.25 12.62
N ASN A 259 10.75 11.00 12.18
CA ASN A 259 9.60 10.86 13.08
C ASN A 259 9.72 9.68 14.04
N PHE A 260 10.40 8.61 13.61
CA PHE A 260 10.65 7.43 14.43
C PHE A 260 11.84 7.64 15.38
N LEU A 261 12.96 8.16 14.87
CA LEU A 261 14.21 8.34 15.61
C LEU A 261 14.11 9.44 16.67
N SER A 262 13.32 10.50 16.43
CA SER A 262 13.22 11.66 17.33
C SER A 262 12.29 11.46 18.53
N ARG A 263 11.64 10.30 18.67
CA ARG A 263 10.69 10.08 19.78
C ARG A 263 11.41 10.07 21.13
N PRO A 264 10.80 10.62 22.20
CA PRO A 264 11.36 10.48 23.54
C PRO A 264 11.37 9.00 23.94
N ASP A 265 12.44 8.56 24.62
CA ASP A 265 12.50 7.22 25.18
C ASP A 265 11.40 7.09 26.25
N ALA A 266 10.54 6.07 26.12
CA ALA A 266 9.46 5.86 27.08
C ALA A 266 10.07 5.68 28.48
N ALA A 267 9.79 6.59 29.40
CA ALA A 267 10.21 6.44 30.79
C ALA A 267 9.63 5.14 31.36
N PRO A 268 10.41 4.34 32.11
CA PRO A 268 9.87 3.17 32.76
C PRO A 268 8.79 3.64 33.73
N ILE A 269 7.53 3.26 33.48
CA ILE A 269 6.42 3.57 34.39
C ILE A 269 6.68 2.79 35.68
N GLY A 270 7.34 3.45 36.63
CA GLY A 270 7.63 2.89 37.94
C GLY A 270 6.33 2.56 38.66
N ARG A 271 6.16 1.29 39.02
CA ARG A 271 5.05 0.71 39.81
C ARG A 271 4.71 1.42 41.14
N ARG A 272 5.40 2.50 41.51
CA ARG A 272 5.20 3.26 42.76
C ARG A 272 4.43 4.58 42.60
N ALA A 273 4.18 5.05 41.37
CA ALA A 273 3.42 6.29 41.14
C ALA A 273 1.89 6.11 41.19
N ALA A 274 1.39 4.86 41.25
CA ALA A 274 -0.05 4.55 41.21
C ALA A 274 -0.80 4.72 42.54
N ILE A 275 -0.10 4.95 43.67
CA ILE A 275 -0.75 4.97 45.01
C ILE A 275 -0.92 6.40 45.55
N THR A 276 -0.11 7.37 45.12
CA THR A 276 -0.18 8.75 45.67
C THR A 276 -1.14 9.68 44.92
N ALA A 277 -1.55 9.32 43.69
CA ALA A 277 -2.51 10.11 42.91
C ALA A 277 -3.99 9.83 43.29
N ALA A 278 -4.25 8.82 44.12
CA ALA A 278 -5.61 8.41 44.50
C ALA A 278 -6.24 9.25 45.64
N LEU A 279 -5.49 10.12 46.33
CA LEU A 279 -5.97 10.78 47.55
C LEU A 279 -6.28 12.29 47.44
N PHE A 280 -5.97 12.95 46.33
CA PHE A 280 -6.20 14.41 46.17
C PHE A 280 -7.22 14.82 45.10
N GLY A 281 -7.84 13.86 44.41
CA GLY A 281 -8.80 14.14 43.32
C GLY A 281 -10.24 14.45 43.73
N LEU A 282 -10.57 14.48 45.02
CA LEU A 282 -11.97 14.41 45.49
C LEU A 282 -12.70 15.76 45.67
N ILE A 283 -12.11 16.93 45.39
CA ILE A 283 -12.76 18.23 45.74
C ILE A 283 -12.68 19.30 44.64
N ALA A 284 -12.53 18.93 43.37
CA ALA A 284 -12.71 19.89 42.27
C ALA A 284 -13.50 19.26 41.13
N ALA A 285 -14.81 19.47 41.13
CA ALA A 285 -15.63 19.29 39.95
C ALA A 285 -15.55 20.57 39.11
N PRO A 286 -14.84 20.59 37.96
CA PRO A 286 -15.18 21.55 36.93
C PRO A 286 -16.42 21.04 36.21
N LEU A 287 -17.35 21.95 35.89
CA LEU A 287 -18.33 21.74 34.85
C LEU A 287 -17.61 21.16 33.62
N ARG A 288 -17.81 19.87 33.32
CA ARG A 288 -17.31 19.30 32.07
C ARG A 288 -18.17 19.85 30.94
N ALA A 289 -17.61 20.85 30.25
CA ALA A 289 -17.93 21.12 28.87
C ALA A 289 -17.97 19.79 28.10
N GLN A 290 -18.93 19.65 27.17
CA GLN A 290 -19.03 18.54 26.24
C GLN A 290 -17.64 18.17 25.72
N GLY A 291 -17.22 16.91 25.91
CA GLY A 291 -15.94 16.42 25.42
C GLY A 291 -15.82 16.70 23.92
N THR A 292 -14.71 17.31 23.52
CA THR A 292 -14.40 17.58 22.11
C THR A 292 -14.06 16.27 21.42
N TYR A 293 -15.04 15.66 20.77
CA TYR A 293 -14.81 14.54 19.85
C TYR A 293 -14.03 15.03 18.61
N PRO A 294 -13.00 14.31 18.14
CA PRO A 294 -12.36 13.15 18.78
C PRO A 294 -11.26 13.54 19.78
N ASP A 295 -11.12 12.77 20.85
CA ASP A 295 -10.07 12.90 21.89
C ASP A 295 -9.07 11.73 21.93
N ARG A 296 -9.24 10.77 21.01
CA ARG A 296 -8.39 9.58 20.83
C ARG A 296 -8.47 9.11 19.36
N PRO A 297 -7.57 8.20 18.92
CA PRO A 297 -7.60 7.69 17.56
C PRO A 297 -8.94 7.05 17.16
N ILE A 298 -9.36 7.27 15.91
CA ILE A 298 -10.52 6.64 15.27
C ILE A 298 -10.03 5.42 14.48
N ARG A 299 -10.75 4.30 14.54
CA ARG A 299 -10.50 3.11 13.73
C ARG A 299 -11.40 3.15 12.50
N LEU A 300 -10.80 3.13 11.32
CA LEU A 300 -11.50 2.95 10.05
C LEU A 300 -11.31 1.51 9.57
N VAL A 301 -12.32 0.68 9.79
CA VAL A 301 -12.29 -0.73 9.42
C VAL A 301 -12.56 -0.87 7.92
N VAL A 302 -11.66 -1.54 7.20
CA VAL A 302 -11.82 -1.87 5.78
C VAL A 302 -12.07 -3.39 5.68
N PRO A 303 -13.24 -3.85 5.22
CA PRO A 303 -13.58 -5.27 5.27
C PRO A 303 -13.00 -6.08 4.08
N PHE A 304 -11.86 -5.63 3.55
CA PHE A 304 -11.13 -6.21 2.42
C PHE A 304 -9.68 -6.46 2.80
N ALA A 305 -9.00 -7.32 2.04
CA ALA A 305 -7.57 -7.54 2.19
C ALA A 305 -6.76 -6.25 1.98
N PRO A 306 -5.64 -6.06 2.71
CA PRO A 306 -4.77 -4.89 2.54
C PRO A 306 -4.17 -4.84 1.12
N GLY A 307 -3.90 -3.63 0.63
CA GLY A 307 -3.26 -3.40 -0.68
C GLY A 307 -4.20 -3.44 -1.90
N GLY A 308 -5.51 -3.68 -1.70
CA GLY A 308 -6.51 -3.50 -2.76
C GLY A 308 -6.90 -2.02 -2.95
N GLY A 309 -7.43 -1.64 -4.11
CA GLY A 309 -7.80 -0.24 -4.40
C GLY A 309 -8.72 0.41 -3.36
N THR A 310 -9.64 -0.37 -2.74
CA THR A 310 -10.49 0.13 -1.63
C THR A 310 -9.67 0.46 -0.37
N ASP A 311 -8.69 -0.39 -0.01
CA ASP A 311 -7.79 -0.16 1.12
C ASP A 311 -6.91 1.07 0.89
N ILE A 312 -6.35 1.19 -0.32
CA ILE A 312 -5.47 2.32 -0.66
C ILE A 312 -6.25 3.64 -0.60
N VAL A 313 -7.45 3.70 -1.19
CA VAL A 313 -8.30 4.89 -1.11
C VAL A 313 -8.69 5.19 0.35
N ALA A 314 -9.03 4.17 1.15
CA ALA A 314 -9.37 4.36 2.56
C ALA A 314 -8.21 5.00 3.36
N ARG A 315 -6.97 4.54 3.13
CA ARG A 315 -5.77 5.06 3.80
C ARG A 315 -5.51 6.51 3.46
N VAL A 316 -5.54 6.87 2.18
CA VAL A 316 -5.28 8.26 1.77
C VAL A 316 -6.36 9.21 2.31
N ILE A 317 -7.62 8.78 2.35
CA ILE A 317 -8.70 9.55 2.99
C ILE A 317 -8.48 9.66 4.50
N ALA A 318 -8.14 8.57 5.19
CA ALA A 318 -7.90 8.54 6.64
C ALA A 318 -6.71 9.42 7.07
N ASP A 319 -5.61 9.39 6.31
CA ASP A 319 -4.44 10.22 6.55
C ASP A 319 -4.79 11.71 6.41
N ALA A 320 -5.57 12.07 5.38
CA ALA A 320 -6.03 13.44 5.20
C ALA A 320 -7.04 13.88 6.28
N MET A 321 -7.91 12.98 6.73
CA MET A 321 -8.85 13.24 7.84
C MET A 321 -8.13 13.48 9.17
N THR A 322 -6.97 12.86 9.39
CA THR A 322 -6.18 13.02 10.63
C THR A 322 -5.84 14.49 10.89
N GLN A 323 -5.54 15.25 9.83
CA GLN A 323 -5.20 16.67 9.94
C GLN A 323 -6.38 17.53 10.39
N SER A 324 -7.59 17.26 9.88
CA SER A 324 -8.79 18.05 10.20
C SER A 324 -9.44 17.64 11.53
N LEU A 325 -9.31 16.37 11.90
CA LEU A 325 -9.85 15.83 13.14
C LEU A 325 -8.93 16.05 14.35
N GLY A 326 -7.63 16.27 14.12
CA GLY A 326 -6.64 16.44 15.19
C GLY A 326 -6.34 15.16 15.98
N GLN A 327 -6.85 14.01 15.51
CA GLN A 327 -6.59 12.68 16.04
C GLN A 327 -6.32 11.71 14.89
N PRO A 328 -5.44 10.71 15.08
CA PRO A 328 -5.18 9.71 14.05
C PRO A 328 -6.44 8.96 13.63
N VAL A 329 -6.61 8.77 12.32
CA VAL A 329 -7.58 7.82 11.75
C VAL A 329 -6.82 6.60 11.27
N VAL A 330 -6.88 5.50 12.01
CA VAL A 330 -6.10 4.29 11.75
C VAL A 330 -6.91 3.31 10.93
N VAL A 331 -6.39 2.94 9.76
CA VAL A 331 -7.02 1.92 8.90
C VAL A 331 -6.71 0.51 9.39
N GLU A 332 -7.74 -0.31 9.56
CA GLU A 332 -7.65 -1.70 9.98
C GLU A 332 -8.36 -2.62 9.00
N ASN A 333 -7.61 -3.50 8.33
CA ASN A 333 -8.20 -4.48 7.43
C ASN A 333 -8.79 -5.66 8.21
N ARG A 334 -10.08 -5.92 7.99
CA ARG A 334 -10.81 -7.07 8.54
C ARG A 334 -11.60 -7.78 7.46
N GLY A 335 -10.88 -8.41 6.54
CA GLY A 335 -11.45 -9.19 5.46
C GLY A 335 -12.07 -10.53 5.90
N GLY A 336 -12.78 -11.16 4.97
CA GLY A 336 -13.30 -12.54 5.09
C GLY A 336 -14.83 -12.63 4.98
N ALA A 337 -15.29 -13.80 4.53
CA ALA A 337 -16.70 -14.12 4.24
C ALA A 337 -17.37 -13.02 3.39
N GLY A 338 -16.72 -12.64 2.28
CA GLY A 338 -17.16 -11.54 1.44
C GLY A 338 -17.48 -10.27 2.23
N THR A 339 -16.58 -9.70 3.03
CA THR A 339 -16.82 -8.50 3.88
C THR A 339 -17.68 -8.68 5.15
N VAL A 340 -18.32 -9.83 5.38
CA VAL A 340 -19.23 -10.02 6.54
C VAL A 340 -18.49 -9.84 7.87
N ILE A 341 -17.27 -10.34 8.00
CA ILE A 341 -16.52 -10.34 9.28
C ILE A 341 -16.23 -8.91 9.78
N GLY A 342 -15.62 -8.08 8.94
CA GLY A 342 -15.31 -6.69 9.31
C GLY A 342 -16.56 -5.85 9.51
N THR A 343 -17.60 -6.11 8.72
CA THR A 343 -18.89 -5.40 8.83
C THR A 343 -19.61 -5.73 10.14
N ASP A 344 -19.69 -7.01 10.51
CA ASP A 344 -20.30 -7.45 11.77
C ASP A 344 -19.60 -6.86 13.00
N TYR A 345 -18.27 -6.79 12.95
CA TYR A 345 -17.47 -6.15 13.99
C TYR A 345 -17.87 -4.68 14.19
N VAL A 346 -18.05 -3.91 13.11
CA VAL A 346 -18.45 -2.51 13.23
C VAL A 346 -19.92 -2.38 13.64
N ALA A 347 -20.83 -3.21 13.11
CA ALA A 347 -22.25 -3.19 13.50
C ALA A 347 -22.45 -3.29 15.03
N LYS A 348 -21.57 -4.06 15.69
CA LYS A 348 -21.61 -4.32 17.15
C LYS A 348 -20.73 -3.39 17.98
N ALA A 349 -20.00 -2.46 17.34
CA ALA A 349 -19.13 -1.53 18.05
C ALA A 349 -19.93 -0.49 18.85
N SER A 350 -19.27 0.16 19.81
CA SER A 350 -19.84 1.30 20.53
C SER A 350 -20.23 2.40 19.52
N PRO A 351 -21.44 2.97 19.62
CA PRO A 351 -21.89 4.06 18.74
C PRO A 351 -21.30 5.41 19.19
N ASP A 352 -19.99 5.48 19.35
CA ASP A 352 -19.26 6.64 19.89
C ASP A 352 -18.35 7.32 18.86
N GLY A 353 -18.42 6.88 17.60
CA GLY A 353 -17.66 7.44 16.47
C GLY A 353 -16.22 6.92 16.33
N TYR A 354 -15.69 6.16 17.28
CA TYR A 354 -14.30 5.72 17.24
C TYR A 354 -14.07 4.41 16.47
N THR A 355 -15.13 3.74 16.04
CA THR A 355 -15.06 2.58 15.14
C THR A 355 -16.01 2.80 13.98
N LEU A 356 -15.43 3.01 12.81
CA LEU A 356 -16.13 3.28 11.55
C LEU A 356 -15.82 2.16 10.56
N LEU A 357 -16.67 2.02 9.55
CA LEU A 357 -16.50 1.08 8.44
C LEU A 357 -16.32 1.86 7.15
N TYR A 358 -15.36 1.46 6.32
CA TYR A 358 -15.24 1.90 4.93
C TYR A 358 -15.75 0.81 4.00
N SER A 359 -17.01 0.94 3.59
CA SER A 359 -17.69 0.01 2.70
C SER A 359 -18.84 0.76 2.04
N GLY A 360 -19.18 0.42 0.79
CA GLY A 360 -20.29 1.06 0.06
C GLY A 360 -21.16 0.02 -0.61
N LEU A 361 -21.04 -0.12 -1.93
CA LEU A 361 -21.80 -1.06 -2.74
C LEU A 361 -21.73 -2.51 -2.24
N GLY A 362 -20.54 -2.95 -1.78
CA GLY A 362 -20.37 -4.29 -1.21
C GLY A 362 -21.28 -4.55 0.00
N LEU A 363 -21.51 -3.55 0.84
CA LEU A 363 -22.42 -3.65 1.99
C LEU A 363 -23.88 -3.75 1.55
N THR A 364 -24.29 -3.04 0.49
CA THR A 364 -25.68 -3.05 0.02
C THR A 364 -26.06 -4.31 -0.76
N PHE A 365 -25.08 -5.05 -1.30
CA PHE A 365 -25.30 -6.32 -2.00
C PHE A 365 -25.54 -7.50 -1.04
N GLN A 366 -24.99 -7.43 0.16
CA GLN A 366 -25.02 -8.52 1.14
C GLN A 366 -26.39 -9.13 1.39
N PRO A 367 -27.48 -8.36 1.58
CA PRO A 367 -28.81 -8.92 1.86
C PRO A 367 -29.38 -9.78 0.72
N GLY A 368 -28.85 -9.59 -0.50
CA GLY A 368 -29.20 -10.34 -1.69
C GLY A 368 -28.32 -11.57 -1.93
N MET A 369 -27.06 -11.56 -1.47
CA MET A 369 -26.07 -12.61 -1.75
C MET A 369 -25.85 -13.58 -0.58
N THR A 370 -26.11 -13.14 0.66
CA THR A 370 -25.83 -13.93 1.87
C THR A 370 -27.13 -14.36 2.53
N ARG A 371 -27.32 -15.69 2.64
CA ARG A 371 -28.57 -16.28 3.17
C ARG A 371 -28.91 -15.85 4.60
N SER A 372 -27.90 -15.67 5.44
CA SER A 372 -28.06 -15.27 6.84
C SER A 372 -26.96 -14.30 7.24
N LEU A 373 -27.32 -13.02 7.40
CA LEU A 373 -26.40 -11.99 7.87
C LEU A 373 -26.51 -11.80 9.39
N PRO A 374 -25.39 -11.53 10.08
CA PRO A 374 -25.40 -11.25 11.52
C PRO A 374 -25.74 -9.78 11.85
N TYR A 375 -26.05 -8.98 10.83
CA TYR A 375 -26.44 -7.56 10.91
C TYR A 375 -27.50 -7.23 9.85
N ASP A 376 -28.18 -6.11 10.05
CA ASP A 376 -29.07 -5.49 9.07
C ASP A 376 -28.46 -4.17 8.58
N VAL A 377 -28.31 -4.04 7.25
CA VAL A 377 -27.62 -2.90 6.61
C VAL A 377 -28.29 -1.56 6.92
N ILE A 378 -29.63 -1.53 7.02
CA ILE A 378 -30.40 -0.30 7.19
C ILE A 378 -30.59 0.04 8.67
N ARG A 379 -30.75 -0.97 9.52
CA ARG A 379 -31.01 -0.80 10.96
C ARG A 379 -29.74 -0.60 11.77
N ASP A 380 -28.65 -1.27 11.42
CA ASP A 380 -27.46 -1.37 12.29
C ASP A 380 -26.34 -0.37 11.92
N PHE A 381 -26.50 0.38 10.82
CA PHE A 381 -25.53 1.39 10.37
C PHE A 381 -26.11 2.79 10.19
N ALA A 382 -25.27 3.80 10.41
CA ALA A 382 -25.51 5.21 10.13
C ALA A 382 -24.47 5.68 9.09
N PRO A 383 -24.85 5.84 7.82
CA PRO A 383 -23.95 6.35 6.79
C PRO A 383 -23.48 7.78 7.09
N ILE A 384 -22.18 8.04 6.90
CA ILE A 384 -21.56 9.34 7.19
C ILE A 384 -21.30 10.11 5.89
N SER A 385 -20.61 9.47 4.94
CA SER A 385 -20.30 10.12 3.67
C SER A 385 -20.01 9.10 2.59
N VAL A 386 -20.62 9.26 1.41
CA VAL A 386 -20.12 8.63 0.19
C VAL A 386 -18.83 9.34 -0.18
N THR A 387 -17.75 8.62 -0.49
CA THR A 387 -16.45 9.23 -0.81
C THR A 387 -16.24 9.34 -2.31
N GLY A 388 -16.73 8.38 -3.09
CA GLY A 388 -16.64 8.48 -4.54
C GLY A 388 -17.33 7.35 -5.27
N ARG A 389 -17.48 7.56 -6.59
CA ARG A 389 -18.14 6.64 -7.52
C ARG A 389 -17.18 6.29 -8.65
N GLN A 390 -17.05 5.01 -8.95
CA GLN A 390 -16.24 4.46 -10.02
C GLN A 390 -17.19 3.86 -11.06
N PRO A 391 -17.38 4.53 -12.21
CA PRO A 391 -18.17 3.96 -13.29
C PRO A 391 -17.44 2.77 -13.94
N ASN A 392 -18.24 1.85 -14.47
CA ASN A 392 -17.74 0.85 -15.40
C ASN A 392 -17.76 1.39 -16.83
N ILE A 393 -17.02 0.70 -17.70
CA ILE A 393 -16.92 0.99 -19.13
C ILE A 393 -17.20 -0.28 -19.93
N LEU A 394 -18.05 -0.12 -20.94
CA LEU A 394 -18.42 -1.14 -21.90
C LEU A 394 -17.48 -1.03 -23.11
N ILE A 395 -16.76 -2.10 -23.39
CA ILE A 395 -15.74 -2.14 -24.43
C ILE A 395 -15.97 -3.31 -25.37
N VAL A 396 -15.53 -3.13 -26.61
CA VAL A 396 -15.53 -4.15 -27.67
C VAL A 396 -14.14 -4.22 -28.32
N ALA A 397 -13.87 -5.31 -29.04
CA ALA A 397 -12.67 -5.44 -29.86
C ALA A 397 -12.57 -4.27 -30.88
N PRO A 398 -11.37 -3.85 -31.28
CA PRO A 398 -11.17 -2.68 -32.14
C PRO A 398 -11.86 -2.82 -33.51
N ASN A 399 -11.88 -4.04 -34.05
CA ASN A 399 -12.53 -4.36 -35.33
C ASN A 399 -14.01 -4.78 -35.19
N SER A 400 -14.60 -4.66 -34.00
CA SER A 400 -16.00 -5.03 -33.78
C SER A 400 -16.94 -4.13 -34.59
N PRO A 401 -17.96 -4.71 -35.25
CA PRO A 401 -18.96 -3.94 -35.98
C PRO A 401 -19.88 -3.14 -35.05
N ILE A 402 -19.91 -3.44 -33.75
CA ILE A 402 -20.72 -2.75 -32.72
C ILE A 402 -20.07 -1.40 -32.41
N ARG A 403 -20.72 -0.27 -32.68
CA ARG A 403 -20.12 1.07 -32.52
C ARG A 403 -20.55 1.79 -31.25
N ASP A 404 -21.74 1.50 -30.78
CA ASP A 404 -22.36 2.11 -29.61
C ASP A 404 -23.28 1.10 -28.89
N VAL A 405 -23.95 1.53 -27.84
CA VAL A 405 -24.87 0.68 -27.06
C VAL A 405 -26.13 0.33 -27.86
N GLN A 406 -26.56 1.18 -28.80
CA GLN A 406 -27.74 0.92 -29.63
C GLN A 406 -27.46 -0.19 -30.63
N ASP A 407 -26.30 -0.17 -31.29
CA ASP A 407 -25.80 -1.24 -32.15
C ASP A 407 -25.73 -2.58 -31.39
N LEU A 408 -25.20 -2.56 -30.17
CA LEU A 408 -25.13 -3.76 -29.32
C LEU A 408 -26.53 -4.30 -29.03
N MET A 409 -27.46 -3.43 -28.62
CA MET A 409 -28.85 -3.82 -28.35
C MET A 409 -29.50 -4.42 -29.59
N HIS A 410 -29.38 -3.77 -30.76
CA HIS A 410 -29.96 -4.25 -32.00
C HIS A 410 -29.42 -5.63 -32.38
N ARG A 411 -28.10 -5.82 -32.30
CA ARG A 411 -27.47 -7.10 -32.64
C ARG A 411 -27.85 -8.20 -31.66
N ALA A 412 -27.87 -7.91 -30.36
CA ALA A 412 -28.27 -8.88 -29.34
C ALA A 412 -29.74 -9.31 -29.49
N ARG A 413 -30.63 -8.38 -29.89
CA ARG A 413 -32.05 -8.72 -30.18
C ARG A 413 -32.23 -9.57 -31.43
N SER A 414 -31.40 -9.36 -32.46
CA SER A 414 -31.43 -10.22 -33.66
C SER A 414 -30.83 -11.60 -33.44
N GLU A 415 -30.00 -11.75 -32.41
CA GLU A 415 -29.28 -12.99 -32.09
C GLU A 415 -29.35 -13.34 -30.59
N PRO A 416 -30.55 -13.61 -30.02
CA PRO A 416 -30.70 -13.83 -28.58
C PRO A 416 -29.79 -14.95 -28.06
N GLY A 417 -29.05 -14.66 -26.99
CA GLY A 417 -28.18 -15.63 -26.32
C GLY A 417 -26.91 -16.01 -27.10
N ARG A 418 -26.65 -15.41 -28.28
CA ARG A 418 -25.44 -15.70 -29.06
C ARG A 418 -24.26 -14.81 -28.73
N LEU A 419 -24.49 -13.53 -28.47
CA LEU A 419 -23.41 -12.60 -28.14
C LEU A 419 -22.86 -12.89 -26.75
N THR A 420 -21.55 -12.97 -26.65
CA THR A 420 -20.81 -13.30 -25.44
C THR A 420 -20.35 -12.06 -24.70
N PHE A 421 -20.38 -12.09 -23.36
CA PHE A 421 -19.79 -11.04 -22.54
C PHE A 421 -18.85 -11.58 -21.45
N GLY A 422 -17.68 -10.96 -21.35
CA GLY A 422 -16.67 -11.27 -20.35
C GLY A 422 -16.80 -10.44 -19.07
N THR A 423 -16.49 -11.05 -17.93
CA THR A 423 -16.50 -10.40 -16.60
C THR A 423 -15.31 -10.86 -15.76
N ALA A 424 -15.08 -10.20 -14.63
CA ALA A 424 -14.04 -10.61 -13.67
C ALA A 424 -14.38 -11.89 -12.87
N GLY A 425 -15.54 -12.51 -13.12
CA GLY A 425 -15.96 -13.77 -12.52
C GLY A 425 -17.43 -13.81 -12.17
N GLN A 426 -17.95 -15.02 -11.92
CA GLN A 426 -19.31 -15.24 -11.41
C GLN A 426 -19.49 -14.45 -10.10
N GLY A 427 -20.49 -13.58 -10.06
CA GLY A 427 -20.82 -12.79 -8.87
C GLY A 427 -19.96 -11.59 -8.58
N SER A 428 -18.97 -11.32 -9.43
CA SER A 428 -18.26 -10.06 -9.39
C SER A 428 -19.20 -8.88 -9.64
N GLY A 429 -18.81 -7.70 -9.17
CA GLY A 429 -19.55 -6.46 -9.48
C GLY A 429 -19.66 -6.20 -10.99
N THR A 430 -18.73 -6.69 -11.80
CA THR A 430 -18.83 -6.58 -13.27
C THR A 430 -19.87 -7.51 -13.86
N HIS A 431 -20.05 -8.72 -13.30
CA HIS A 431 -21.16 -9.60 -13.66
C HIS A 431 -22.52 -8.98 -13.31
N ILE A 432 -22.67 -8.46 -12.09
CA ILE A 432 -23.92 -7.82 -11.63
C ILE A 432 -24.24 -6.58 -12.47
N ALA A 433 -23.22 -5.76 -12.77
CA ALA A 433 -23.36 -4.60 -13.64
C ALA A 433 -23.83 -5.00 -15.05
N SER A 434 -23.24 -6.04 -15.62
CA SER A 434 -23.62 -6.55 -16.94
C SER A 434 -25.06 -7.03 -16.96
N GLU A 435 -25.48 -7.83 -16.00
CA GLU A 435 -26.86 -8.31 -15.90
C GLU A 435 -27.87 -7.17 -15.77
N MET A 436 -27.54 -6.13 -14.99
CA MET A 436 -28.36 -4.91 -14.92
C MET A 436 -28.47 -4.21 -16.28
N LEU A 437 -27.36 -4.11 -17.02
CA LEU A 437 -27.36 -3.52 -18.36
C LEU A 437 -28.23 -4.33 -19.31
N TRP A 438 -28.05 -5.65 -19.37
CA TRP A 438 -28.79 -6.52 -20.28
C TRP A 438 -30.30 -6.49 -20.02
N ARG A 439 -30.72 -6.42 -18.75
CA ARG A 439 -32.12 -6.19 -18.38
C ARG A 439 -32.63 -4.84 -18.83
N THR A 440 -31.83 -3.78 -18.69
CA THR A 440 -32.18 -2.44 -19.14
C THR A 440 -32.35 -2.38 -20.66
N LEU A 441 -31.45 -3.04 -21.40
CA LEU A 441 -31.51 -3.13 -22.86
C LEU A 441 -32.59 -4.13 -23.35
N GLN A 442 -33.11 -4.98 -22.46
CA GLN A 442 -34.02 -6.09 -22.76
C GLN A 442 -33.40 -7.04 -23.79
N VAL A 443 -32.21 -7.57 -23.49
CA VAL A 443 -31.46 -8.47 -24.37
C VAL A 443 -30.95 -9.69 -23.61
N GLU A 444 -30.77 -10.79 -24.33
CA GLU A 444 -30.18 -12.02 -23.80
C GLU A 444 -28.74 -12.17 -24.29
N MET A 445 -27.80 -12.32 -23.36
CA MET A 445 -26.36 -12.41 -23.62
C MET A 445 -25.78 -13.65 -22.93
N LEU A 446 -24.74 -14.25 -23.53
CA LEU A 446 -24.05 -15.40 -22.97
C LEU A 446 -22.89 -14.96 -22.05
N HIS A 447 -23.01 -15.23 -20.76
CA HIS A 447 -21.96 -14.91 -19.79
C HIS A 447 -20.76 -15.84 -19.90
N VAL A 448 -19.56 -15.27 -20.00
CA VAL A 448 -18.29 -16.00 -19.92
C VAL A 448 -17.52 -15.50 -18.69
N PRO A 449 -17.52 -16.25 -17.57
CA PRO A 449 -16.81 -15.85 -16.36
C PRO A 449 -15.31 -16.12 -16.47
N TYR A 450 -14.49 -15.13 -16.10
CA TYR A 450 -13.04 -15.29 -16.01
C TYR A 450 -12.55 -15.18 -14.57
N ARG A 451 -11.29 -15.55 -14.34
CA ARG A 451 -10.60 -15.31 -13.05
C ARG A 451 -9.94 -13.92 -13.06
N GLY A 452 -10.76 -12.88 -13.15
CA GLY A 452 -10.33 -11.47 -13.21
C GLY A 452 -10.40 -10.84 -14.60
N THR A 453 -10.16 -9.52 -14.64
CA THR A 453 -10.31 -8.67 -15.83
C THR A 453 -9.28 -8.95 -16.93
N ALA A 454 -8.01 -9.18 -16.58
CA ALA A 454 -6.94 -9.37 -17.56
C ALA A 454 -7.17 -10.53 -18.55
N PRO A 455 -7.53 -11.76 -18.11
CA PRO A 455 -7.80 -12.85 -19.05
C PRO A 455 -9.03 -12.60 -19.93
N ALA A 456 -10.08 -11.93 -19.42
CA ALA A 456 -11.23 -11.53 -20.22
C ALA A 456 -10.84 -10.52 -21.30
N LEU A 457 -10.00 -9.54 -20.97
CA LEU A 457 -9.51 -8.55 -21.93
C LEU A 457 -8.69 -9.20 -23.06
N ASN A 458 -7.86 -10.19 -22.73
CA ASN A 458 -7.09 -10.93 -23.74
C ASN A 458 -8.00 -11.66 -24.74
N ASP A 459 -9.06 -12.30 -24.27
CA ASP A 459 -10.01 -13.00 -25.14
C ASP A 459 -10.87 -12.03 -25.95
N LEU A 460 -11.20 -10.85 -25.41
CA LEU A 460 -11.82 -9.76 -26.18
C LEU A 460 -10.92 -9.31 -27.33
N LEU A 461 -9.64 -9.05 -27.04
CA LEU A 461 -8.65 -8.65 -28.04
C LEU A 461 -8.43 -9.74 -29.10
N ALA A 462 -8.52 -11.01 -28.72
CA ALA A 462 -8.43 -12.15 -29.63
C ALA A 462 -9.73 -12.41 -30.44
N GLY A 463 -10.79 -11.63 -30.21
CA GLY A 463 -12.08 -11.81 -30.89
C GLY A 463 -12.88 -13.03 -30.43
N ARG A 464 -12.58 -13.57 -29.25
CA ARG A 464 -13.30 -14.69 -28.63
C ARG A 464 -14.46 -14.23 -27.74
N LEU A 465 -14.50 -12.94 -27.39
CA LEU A 465 -15.61 -12.29 -26.71
C LEU A 465 -16.16 -11.15 -27.58
N ASP A 466 -17.47 -10.95 -27.56
CA ASP A 466 -18.10 -9.86 -28.31
C ASP A 466 -18.00 -8.52 -27.57
N VAL A 467 -18.21 -8.55 -26.25
CA VAL A 467 -18.24 -7.36 -25.41
C VAL A 467 -17.68 -7.66 -24.01
N MET A 468 -17.17 -6.63 -23.34
CA MET A 468 -16.73 -6.73 -21.96
C MET A 468 -17.19 -5.49 -21.19
N PHE A 469 -17.68 -5.70 -19.97
CA PHE A 469 -18.03 -4.61 -19.06
C PHE A 469 -17.13 -4.70 -17.82
N THR A 470 -16.34 -3.66 -17.58
CA THR A 470 -15.29 -3.68 -16.56
C THR A 470 -15.10 -2.31 -15.94
N THR A 471 -14.28 -2.20 -14.89
CA THR A 471 -13.94 -0.90 -14.30
C THR A 471 -13.13 -0.07 -15.27
N ILE A 472 -13.41 1.23 -15.35
CA ILE A 472 -12.73 2.12 -16.30
C ILE A 472 -11.20 2.16 -16.11
N SER A 473 -10.73 2.15 -14.85
CA SER A 473 -9.30 2.17 -14.53
C SER A 473 -8.55 0.95 -15.06
N SER A 474 -9.22 -0.19 -15.20
CA SER A 474 -8.60 -1.42 -15.68
C SER A 474 -8.27 -1.42 -17.18
N VAL A 475 -8.92 -0.56 -17.97
CA VAL A 475 -8.82 -0.56 -19.45
C VAL A 475 -8.61 0.82 -20.06
N ALA A 476 -8.50 1.89 -19.26
CA ALA A 476 -8.40 3.25 -19.76
C ALA A 476 -7.18 3.46 -20.67
N SER A 477 -6.03 2.86 -20.37
CA SER A 477 -4.83 2.98 -21.22
C SER A 477 -5.00 2.26 -22.56
N GLN A 478 -5.65 1.08 -22.57
CA GLN A 478 -5.94 0.33 -23.78
C GLN A 478 -6.96 1.03 -24.67
N VAL A 479 -7.96 1.69 -24.09
CA VAL A 479 -8.90 2.54 -24.83
C VAL A 479 -8.17 3.73 -25.46
N ARG A 480 -7.33 4.44 -24.71
CA ARG A 480 -6.53 5.58 -25.24
C ARG A 480 -5.57 5.15 -26.34
N ALA A 481 -4.99 3.96 -26.23
CA ALA A 481 -4.10 3.38 -27.24
C ALA A 481 -4.86 2.86 -28.48
N GLY A 482 -6.20 2.88 -28.49
CA GLY A 482 -7.02 2.33 -29.57
C GLY A 482 -6.97 0.79 -29.65
N ALA A 483 -6.41 0.12 -28.65
CA ALA A 483 -6.33 -1.34 -28.59
C ALA A 483 -7.70 -1.99 -28.39
N VAL A 484 -8.63 -1.28 -27.73
CA VAL A 484 -10.05 -1.63 -27.62
C VAL A 484 -10.90 -0.38 -27.87
N LYS A 485 -12.15 -0.57 -28.27
CA LYS A 485 -13.10 0.52 -28.45
C LYS A 485 -14.07 0.58 -27.27
N ALA A 486 -14.15 1.73 -26.62
CA ALA A 486 -15.17 1.98 -25.61
C ALA A 486 -16.47 2.47 -26.28
N ILE A 487 -17.59 1.84 -25.93
CA ILE A 487 -18.91 2.11 -26.52
C ILE A 487 -19.90 2.69 -25.50
N GLY A 488 -19.57 2.70 -24.21
CA GLY A 488 -20.38 3.38 -23.21
C GLY A 488 -19.76 3.36 -21.81
N VAL A 489 -20.03 4.37 -21.00
CA VAL A 489 -19.75 4.35 -19.55
C VAL A 489 -21.03 4.31 -18.74
N SER A 490 -20.99 3.75 -17.54
CA SER A 490 -22.19 3.49 -16.75
C SER A 490 -22.50 4.52 -15.66
N GLY A 491 -21.66 5.54 -15.53
CA GLY A 491 -21.92 6.66 -14.64
C GLY A 491 -23.01 7.58 -15.19
N THR A 492 -23.53 8.45 -14.31
CA THR A 492 -24.47 9.52 -14.67
C THR A 492 -23.82 10.63 -15.51
N GLN A 493 -22.50 10.68 -15.54
CA GLN A 493 -21.70 11.62 -16.30
C GLN A 493 -20.55 10.88 -16.98
N ARG A 494 -20.00 11.48 -18.03
CA ARG A 494 -18.80 10.97 -18.70
C ARG A 494 -17.62 10.96 -17.74
N SER A 495 -16.74 9.97 -17.90
CA SER A 495 -15.58 9.86 -17.01
C SER A 495 -14.49 10.87 -17.37
N PRO A 496 -13.89 11.56 -16.40
CA PRO A 496 -12.72 12.41 -16.63
C PRO A 496 -11.52 11.69 -17.26
N LEU A 497 -11.44 10.36 -17.11
CA LEU A 497 -10.38 9.56 -17.73
C LEU A 497 -10.57 9.41 -19.25
N LEU A 498 -11.81 9.51 -19.74
CA LEU A 498 -12.21 9.25 -21.13
C LEU A 498 -13.44 10.10 -21.49
N LEU A 499 -13.26 11.42 -21.62
CA LEU A 499 -14.36 12.39 -21.84
C LEU A 499 -15.10 12.19 -23.17
N ASP A 500 -14.47 11.55 -24.15
CA ASP A 500 -15.07 11.31 -25.46
C ASP A 500 -16.09 10.15 -25.45
N VAL A 501 -16.07 9.32 -24.41
CA VAL A 501 -16.97 8.17 -24.30
C VAL A 501 -18.29 8.59 -23.65
N ALA A 502 -19.38 8.48 -24.41
CA ALA A 502 -20.72 8.76 -23.93
C ALA A 502 -21.15 7.77 -22.82
N THR A 503 -21.97 8.25 -21.90
CA THR A 503 -22.70 7.40 -20.96
C THR A 503 -23.71 6.52 -21.71
N VAL A 504 -24.12 5.41 -21.10
CA VAL A 504 -25.23 4.60 -21.61
C VAL A 504 -26.54 5.42 -21.61
N ALA A 505 -26.72 6.30 -20.63
CA ALA A 505 -27.91 7.15 -20.54
C ALA A 505 -28.01 8.16 -21.70
N GLU A 506 -26.91 8.79 -22.09
CA GLU A 506 -26.82 9.68 -23.27
C GLU A 506 -27.16 8.97 -24.59
N GLN A 507 -27.07 7.63 -24.62
CA GLN A 507 -27.31 6.80 -25.81
C GLN A 507 -28.75 6.27 -25.91
N GLY A 508 -29.71 6.89 -25.21
CA GLY A 508 -31.14 6.57 -25.31
C GLY A 508 -31.68 5.65 -24.23
N PHE A 509 -30.93 5.43 -23.14
CA PHE A 509 -31.35 4.62 -21.99
C PHE A 509 -31.42 5.49 -20.71
N PRO A 510 -32.30 6.50 -20.67
CA PRO A 510 -32.38 7.43 -19.53
C PRO A 510 -32.67 6.67 -18.24
N GLY A 511 -32.00 7.07 -17.16
CA GLY A 511 -32.11 6.43 -15.85
C GLY A 511 -31.21 5.20 -15.65
N TYR A 512 -30.49 4.74 -16.69
CA TYR A 512 -29.44 3.74 -16.48
C TYR A 512 -28.25 4.36 -15.75
N GLU A 513 -27.97 3.84 -14.55
CA GLU A 513 -26.75 4.12 -13.81
C GLU A 513 -26.27 2.83 -13.13
N TYR A 514 -24.98 2.56 -13.28
CA TYR A 514 -24.25 1.66 -12.41
C TYR A 514 -22.89 2.28 -12.08
N SER A 515 -22.59 2.45 -10.81
CA SER A 515 -21.25 2.82 -10.37
C SER A 515 -20.90 1.99 -9.15
N ASN A 516 -19.66 1.51 -9.08
CA ASN A 516 -19.12 1.08 -7.81
C ASN A 516 -18.93 2.30 -6.92
N TRP A 517 -19.26 2.23 -5.64
CA TRP A 517 -19.15 3.37 -4.75
C TRP A 517 -18.74 2.92 -3.35
N ALA A 518 -18.05 3.81 -2.64
CA ALA A 518 -17.57 3.58 -1.28
C ALA A 518 -18.09 4.67 -0.35
N ALA A 519 -18.30 4.31 0.91
CA ALA A 519 -18.73 5.25 1.94
C ALA A 519 -18.06 4.94 3.27
N ILE A 520 -17.98 5.97 4.12
CA ILE A 520 -17.71 5.81 5.55
C ILE A 520 -19.06 5.70 6.25
N VAL A 521 -19.21 4.68 7.10
CA VAL A 521 -20.42 4.45 7.89
C VAL A 521 -20.06 4.15 9.34
N ALA A 522 -20.94 4.54 10.26
CA ALA A 522 -20.83 4.30 11.70
C ALA A 522 -21.89 3.28 12.17
N PRO A 523 -21.82 2.79 13.41
CA PRO A 523 -22.93 2.10 14.05
C PRO A 523 -24.17 3.01 14.12
N ALA A 524 -25.38 2.46 13.90
CA ALA A 524 -26.63 3.22 13.71
C ALA A 524 -26.95 4.28 14.77
N ARG A 525 -26.56 4.06 16.03
CA ARG A 525 -26.89 4.95 17.15
C ARG A 525 -25.86 6.04 17.41
N THR A 526 -24.89 6.21 16.51
CA THR A 526 -23.83 7.21 16.67
C THR A 526 -24.44 8.62 16.63
N PRO A 527 -24.15 9.49 17.63
CA PRO A 527 -24.75 10.82 17.72
C PRO A 527 -24.57 11.67 16.45
N ARG A 528 -25.63 12.37 16.03
CA ARG A 528 -25.61 13.23 14.84
C ARG A 528 -24.44 14.23 14.79
N PRO A 529 -24.06 14.93 15.89
CA PRO A 529 -22.90 15.81 15.86
C PRO A 529 -21.57 15.12 15.52
N ILE A 530 -21.43 13.84 15.85
CA ILE A 530 -20.26 13.03 15.50
C ILE A 530 -20.29 12.68 14.01
N LEU A 531 -21.45 12.26 13.49
CA LEU A 531 -21.62 12.00 12.06
C LEU A 531 -21.28 13.25 11.24
N ASP A 532 -21.82 14.41 11.61
CA ASP A 532 -21.58 15.68 10.92
C ASP A 532 -20.10 16.09 10.99
N ARG A 533 -19.45 15.90 12.15
CA ARG A 533 -18.02 16.19 12.33
C ARG A 533 -17.14 15.32 11.44
N VAL A 534 -17.42 14.02 11.36
CA VAL A 534 -16.66 13.10 10.49
C VAL A 534 -16.97 13.39 9.02
N ALA A 535 -18.22 13.66 8.65
CA ALA A 535 -18.58 14.02 7.27
C ALA A 535 -17.86 15.30 6.81
N ALA A 536 -17.75 16.31 7.68
CA ALA A 536 -16.98 17.51 7.38
C ALA A 536 -15.48 17.20 7.17
N ALA A 537 -14.90 16.32 7.99
CA ALA A 537 -13.52 15.87 7.82
C ALA A 537 -13.30 15.12 6.50
N VAL A 538 -14.26 14.28 6.10
CA VAL A 538 -14.25 13.60 4.79
C VAL A 538 -14.32 14.61 3.66
N ALA A 539 -15.28 15.56 3.71
CA ALA A 539 -15.41 16.58 2.68
C ALA A 539 -14.13 17.41 2.50
N GLN A 540 -13.44 17.75 3.60
CA GLN A 540 -12.14 18.43 3.55
C GLN A 540 -11.04 17.53 2.99
N ALA A 541 -10.95 16.27 3.43
CA ALA A 541 -9.97 15.31 2.93
C ALA A 541 -10.09 15.14 1.41
N MET A 542 -11.32 15.01 0.91
CA MET A 542 -11.65 14.84 -0.51
C MET A 542 -11.24 16.03 -1.39
N GLN A 543 -11.01 17.20 -0.81
CA GLN A 543 -10.54 18.39 -1.54
C GLN A 543 -9.00 18.44 -1.67
N THR A 544 -8.28 17.63 -0.89
CA THR A 544 -6.81 17.63 -0.94
C THR A 544 -6.29 17.08 -2.28
N PRO A 545 -5.20 17.64 -2.84
CA PRO A 545 -4.64 17.17 -4.11
C PRO A 545 -4.30 15.67 -4.08
N ILE A 546 -3.68 15.19 -2.99
CA ILE A 546 -3.27 13.79 -2.84
C ILE A 546 -4.45 12.82 -2.88
N VAL A 547 -5.58 13.15 -2.24
CA VAL A 547 -6.79 12.33 -2.30
C VAL A 547 -7.38 12.37 -3.71
N ARG A 548 -7.47 13.55 -4.33
CA ARG A 548 -8.02 13.71 -5.69
C ARG A 548 -7.22 12.95 -6.74
N GLU A 549 -5.90 13.04 -6.69
CA GLU A 549 -4.99 12.33 -7.60
C GLU A 549 -5.11 10.81 -7.41
N ARG A 550 -5.17 10.33 -6.16
CA ARG A 550 -5.33 8.90 -5.90
C ARG A 550 -6.66 8.38 -6.43
N LEU A 551 -7.76 9.08 -6.15
CA LEU A 551 -9.08 8.71 -6.67
C LEU A 551 -9.09 8.69 -8.20
N ALA A 552 -8.52 9.71 -8.83
CA ALA A 552 -8.41 9.79 -10.28
C ALA A 552 -7.60 8.62 -10.87
N SER A 553 -6.48 8.22 -10.24
CA SER A 553 -5.69 7.06 -10.68
C SER A 553 -6.48 5.75 -10.62
N GLU A 554 -7.45 5.64 -9.70
CA GLU A 554 -8.33 4.49 -9.56
C GLU A 554 -9.61 4.63 -10.41
N GLY A 555 -9.76 5.71 -11.18
CA GLY A 555 -10.97 5.99 -11.96
C GLY A 555 -12.21 6.29 -11.11
N VAL A 556 -11.99 6.71 -9.86
CA VAL A 556 -13.04 7.14 -8.94
C VAL A 556 -13.27 8.63 -9.10
N VAL A 557 -14.52 9.02 -9.31
CA VAL A 557 -14.99 10.40 -9.26
C VAL A 557 -15.33 10.72 -7.81
N GLY A 558 -14.49 11.54 -7.18
CA GLY A 558 -14.68 11.99 -5.81
C GLY A 558 -15.74 13.09 -5.72
N ASN A 559 -16.89 12.77 -5.13
CA ASN A 559 -17.94 13.74 -4.82
C ASN A 559 -18.51 13.39 -3.44
N PRO A 560 -18.04 14.02 -2.35
CA PRO A 560 -18.49 13.67 -1.02
C PRO A 560 -19.98 14.03 -0.84
N GLU A 561 -20.82 13.02 -0.60
CA GLU A 561 -22.23 13.18 -0.28
C GLU A 561 -22.42 12.99 1.22
N GLY A 562 -23.01 13.96 1.93
CA GLY A 562 -23.13 13.95 3.39
C GLY A 562 -24.10 12.89 3.96
N PRO A 563 -24.30 12.85 5.29
CA PRO A 563 -24.97 11.74 5.97
C PRO A 563 -26.37 11.42 5.44
N ASP A 564 -27.19 12.44 5.17
CA ASP A 564 -28.58 12.22 4.72
C ASP A 564 -28.64 11.66 3.28
N ALA A 565 -27.81 12.18 2.38
CA ALA A 565 -27.70 11.67 1.00
C ALA A 565 -27.12 10.25 0.98
N ALA A 566 -26.10 9.99 1.80
CA ALA A 566 -25.55 8.65 1.96
C ALA A 566 -26.61 7.68 2.49
N ALA A 567 -27.38 8.04 3.52
CA ALA A 567 -28.45 7.20 4.06
C ALA A 567 -29.51 6.84 3.01
N GLU A 568 -29.93 7.81 2.20
CA GLU A 568 -30.88 7.57 1.12
C GLU A 568 -30.29 6.64 0.04
N LEU A 569 -29.02 6.83 -0.32
CA LEU A 569 -28.32 5.94 -1.24
C LEU A 569 -28.30 4.49 -0.73
N TYR A 570 -28.02 4.26 0.56
CA TYR A 570 -28.07 2.91 1.13
C TYR A 570 -29.46 2.28 1.04
N ARG A 571 -30.53 3.03 1.36
CA ARG A 571 -31.91 2.52 1.27
C ARG A 571 -32.27 2.14 -0.16
N THR A 572 -32.00 3.04 -1.10
CA THR A 572 -32.31 2.84 -2.52
C THR A 572 -31.51 1.69 -3.13
N GLU A 573 -30.22 1.59 -2.83
CA GLU A 573 -29.36 0.52 -3.34
C GLU A 573 -29.73 -0.85 -2.75
N VAL A 574 -30.01 -0.94 -1.45
CA VAL A 574 -30.49 -2.22 -0.85
C VAL A 574 -31.80 -2.66 -1.48
N ALA A 575 -32.75 -1.73 -1.65
CA ALA A 575 -34.04 -2.03 -2.29
C ALA A 575 -33.88 -2.45 -3.77
N ARG A 576 -32.97 -1.80 -4.49
CA ARG A 576 -32.68 -2.07 -5.90
C ARG A 576 -32.02 -3.43 -6.11
N TRP A 577 -30.97 -3.74 -5.33
CA TRP A 577 -30.09 -4.88 -5.62
C TRP A 577 -30.54 -6.19 -4.97
N THR A 578 -31.20 -6.13 -3.81
CA THR A 578 -31.58 -7.36 -3.08
C THR A 578 -32.45 -8.32 -3.92
N PRO A 579 -33.50 -7.88 -4.63
CA PRO A 579 -34.32 -8.78 -5.45
C PRO A 579 -33.52 -9.39 -6.61
N LEU A 580 -32.74 -8.57 -7.31
CA LEU A 580 -31.95 -8.99 -8.46
C LEU A 580 -30.90 -10.05 -8.07
N LEU A 581 -30.16 -9.82 -6.99
CA LEU A 581 -29.11 -10.73 -6.55
C LEU A 581 -29.67 -12.09 -6.10
N ARG A 582 -30.84 -12.10 -5.45
CA ARG A 582 -31.56 -13.34 -5.10
C ARG A 582 -32.03 -14.11 -6.33
N GLU A 583 -32.50 -13.40 -7.34
CA GLU A 583 -32.92 -14.00 -8.61
C GLU A 583 -31.73 -14.63 -9.36
N MET A 584 -30.59 -13.93 -9.40
CA MET A 584 -29.37 -14.41 -10.03
C MET A 584 -28.76 -15.63 -9.29
N ARG A 585 -29.15 -15.90 -8.03
CA ARG A 585 -28.62 -16.97 -7.16
C ARG A 585 -27.10 -16.94 -7.03
N VAL A 586 -26.56 -15.73 -6.89
CA VAL A 586 -25.11 -15.53 -6.85
C VAL A 586 -24.65 -15.27 -5.43
N GLU A 587 -23.63 -16.01 -5.01
CA GLU A 587 -22.97 -15.85 -3.71
C GLU A 587 -21.70 -15.02 -3.88
N MET A 588 -21.37 -14.23 -2.86
CA MET A 588 -20.14 -13.45 -2.84
C MET A 588 -19.03 -14.33 -2.24
N ASN A 589 -18.00 -14.63 -3.03
CA ASN A 589 -16.84 -15.42 -2.58
C ASN A 589 -15.97 -14.64 -1.57
#